data_AF-A0A935DLW7-F1
#
_entry.id   AF-A0A935DLW7-F1
#
_cell.length_a   1.000
_cell.length_b   1.000
_cell.length_c   1.000
_cell.angle_alpha   90.00
_cell.angle_beta   90.00
_cell.angle_gamma   90.00
#
_symmetry.space_group_name_H-M   'P 1'
#
loop_
_entity.id
_entity.type
_entity.pdbx_description
1 polymer ?
#
loop_
_entity_poly.entity_id
_entity_poly.type
_entity_poly.pdbx_seq_one_letter_code
_entity_poly.pdbx_strand_id
1 'polypeptide(L)'
;FRDACAAGLVCALSPLGGVGTCVTPGSVAGSPCMPGAATRCAAGLECRPSPDGENEVCVSTALPAGRCDPLDGTTICSMDTDCAPNTALTDGVCAAPGAAAGAACRGVAPRCDTGLSCSLESGGGRCLRTVATGAACDLRYYSTRCMGGGCAADSATTATCRAATAETEPNDSPAAGTSLAGAAVVLAGSLSGADVRDCVRVTIPAGASLVAETFTGDERVCERSGGDPSLSVYAPSGAEIVREDDSPRRGLCTTLAPWTHPQASGLTAGTYALCVGRGESAVPSYRLVVSVLR
;
A
#
# COMPACT_ATOMS: atom_id res chain seq x y z
N PHE A 1 -21.25 0.26 -2.32
CA PHE A 1 -21.56 0.27 -3.77
C PHE A 1 -21.74 -1.11 -4.40
N ARG A 2 -21.64 -2.24 -3.66
CA ARG A 2 -21.87 -3.59 -4.24
C ARG A 2 -23.36 -3.95 -4.41
N ASP A 3 -24.29 -3.21 -3.78
CA ASP A 3 -25.70 -3.62 -3.66
C ASP A 3 -26.69 -2.89 -4.59
N ALA A 4 -26.23 -2.18 -5.62
CA ALA A 4 -27.12 -1.42 -6.51
C ALA A 4 -27.60 -2.19 -7.75
N CYS A 5 -27.28 -3.47 -7.89
CA CYS A 5 -27.63 -4.25 -9.06
C CYS A 5 -29.05 -4.81 -8.99
N ALA A 6 -29.71 -4.92 -10.15
CA ALA A 6 -31.01 -5.59 -10.23
C ALA A 6 -30.92 -7.04 -9.75
N ALA A 7 -32.03 -7.59 -9.28
CA ALA A 7 -32.09 -8.96 -8.74
C ALA A 7 -31.46 -9.97 -9.72
N GLY A 8 -30.55 -10.81 -9.20
CA GLY A 8 -29.80 -11.80 -9.97
C GLY A 8 -28.54 -11.28 -10.68
N LEU A 9 -28.27 -9.97 -10.62
CA LEU A 9 -27.01 -9.40 -11.09
C LEU A 9 -26.10 -9.07 -9.90
N VAL A 10 -24.80 -9.05 -10.19
CA VAL A 10 -23.74 -8.71 -9.24
C VAL A 10 -22.83 -7.63 -9.83
N CYS A 11 -22.25 -6.80 -8.96
CA CYS A 11 -21.32 -5.76 -9.35
C CYS A 11 -19.95 -6.40 -9.65
N ALA A 12 -19.56 -6.48 -10.91
CA ALA A 12 -18.21 -6.88 -11.30
C ALA A 12 -17.25 -5.70 -11.24
N LEU A 13 -16.06 -5.94 -10.68
CA LEU A 13 -15.01 -4.95 -10.59
C LEU A 13 -14.47 -4.64 -11.99
N SER A 14 -14.34 -3.35 -12.31
CA SER A 14 -13.57 -2.92 -13.47
C SER A 14 -12.08 -3.04 -13.13
N PRO A 15 -11.23 -3.51 -14.07
CA PRO A 15 -9.77 -3.58 -13.88
C PRO A 15 -9.17 -2.24 -13.45
N LEU A 16 -9.79 -1.14 -13.88
CA LEU A 16 -9.28 0.21 -13.69
C LEU A 16 -9.77 0.91 -12.41
N GLY A 17 -10.47 0.20 -11.52
CA GLY A 17 -10.89 0.72 -10.21
C GLY A 17 -11.68 2.03 -10.27
N GLY A 18 -13.02 1.97 -10.31
CA GLY A 18 -13.79 3.22 -10.23
C GLY A 18 -15.29 3.05 -10.36
N VAL A 19 -15.75 2.13 -11.18
CA VAL A 19 -17.19 1.81 -11.30
C VAL A 19 -17.31 0.33 -11.66
N GLY A 20 -18.10 -0.42 -10.89
CA GLY A 20 -18.43 -1.79 -11.24
C GLY A 20 -19.62 -1.85 -12.19
N THR A 21 -19.66 -2.89 -13.03
CA THR A 21 -20.79 -3.11 -13.95
C THR A 21 -21.66 -4.24 -13.41
N CYS A 22 -22.99 -4.08 -13.44
CA CYS A 22 -23.91 -5.15 -13.06
C CYS A 22 -23.92 -6.23 -14.14
N VAL A 23 -23.48 -7.43 -13.78
CA VAL A 23 -23.34 -8.58 -14.67
C VAL A 23 -23.93 -9.82 -14.02
N THR A 24 -24.16 -10.88 -14.80
CA THR A 24 -24.46 -12.19 -14.24
C THR A 24 -23.22 -12.74 -13.52
N PRO A 25 -23.35 -13.37 -12.33
CA PRO A 25 -22.21 -14.02 -11.67
C PRO A 25 -21.47 -14.96 -12.61
N GLY A 26 -20.15 -14.94 -12.56
CA GLY A 26 -19.26 -15.76 -13.37
C GLY A 26 -19.21 -15.43 -14.86
N SER A 27 -19.93 -14.42 -15.35
CA SER A 27 -19.99 -14.12 -16.80
C SER A 27 -18.78 -13.36 -17.35
N VAL A 28 -18.06 -12.63 -16.49
CA VAL A 28 -16.89 -11.80 -16.87
C VAL A 28 -15.81 -11.83 -15.79
N ALA A 29 -14.59 -11.45 -16.15
CA ALA A 29 -13.52 -11.20 -15.19
C ALA A 29 -13.93 -10.13 -14.15
N GLY A 30 -13.55 -10.30 -12.89
CA GLY A 30 -13.93 -9.42 -11.79
C GLY A 30 -15.34 -9.64 -11.24
N SER A 31 -16.13 -10.56 -11.83
CA SER A 31 -17.41 -10.98 -11.26
C SER A 31 -17.22 -12.08 -10.20
N PRO A 32 -18.06 -12.12 -9.16
CA PRO A 32 -18.13 -13.26 -8.24
C PRO A 32 -18.36 -14.57 -8.99
N CYS A 33 -17.70 -15.64 -8.53
CA CYS A 33 -17.92 -16.98 -9.08
C CYS A 33 -19.36 -17.47 -8.87
N MET A 34 -19.91 -18.22 -9.82
CA MET A 34 -21.22 -18.85 -9.66
C MET A 34 -21.19 -19.90 -8.54
N PRO A 35 -22.10 -19.82 -7.55
CA PRO A 35 -22.20 -20.82 -6.49
C PRO A 35 -22.85 -22.10 -7.02
N GLY A 36 -22.31 -23.27 -6.62
CA GLY A 36 -22.92 -24.59 -6.89
C GLY A 36 -22.89 -25.07 -8.35
N ALA A 37 -22.31 -24.31 -9.27
CA ALA A 37 -22.15 -24.71 -10.67
C ALA A 37 -20.87 -25.54 -10.89
N ALA A 38 -20.92 -26.53 -11.79
CA ALA A 38 -19.75 -27.30 -12.18
C ALA A 38 -18.68 -26.42 -12.87
N THR A 39 -19.12 -25.48 -13.71
CA THR A 39 -18.30 -24.38 -14.23
C THR A 39 -18.71 -23.10 -13.54
N ARG A 40 -17.83 -22.57 -12.68
CA ARG A 40 -18.13 -21.40 -11.85
C ARG A 40 -17.89 -20.06 -12.55
N CYS A 41 -17.19 -20.10 -13.68
CA CYS A 41 -16.92 -18.96 -14.54
C CYS A 41 -17.15 -19.34 -16.01
N ALA A 42 -17.36 -18.33 -16.85
CA ALA A 42 -17.44 -18.49 -18.30
C ALA A 42 -16.15 -19.07 -18.89
N ALA A 43 -16.22 -19.60 -20.11
CA ALA A 43 -15.07 -20.20 -20.78
C ALA A 43 -13.90 -19.21 -20.88
N GLY A 44 -12.69 -19.69 -20.54
CA GLY A 44 -11.47 -18.87 -20.51
C GLY A 44 -11.25 -18.10 -19.21
N LEU A 45 -12.14 -18.24 -18.22
CA LEU A 45 -11.98 -17.69 -16.88
C LEU A 45 -11.77 -18.79 -15.84
N GLU A 46 -11.02 -18.48 -14.80
CA GLU A 46 -10.79 -19.35 -13.66
C GLU A 46 -11.39 -18.74 -12.40
N CYS A 47 -12.01 -19.56 -11.56
CA CYS A 47 -12.50 -19.12 -10.26
C CYS A 47 -11.35 -19.18 -9.23
N ARG A 48 -11.00 -18.04 -8.63
CA ARG A 48 -9.92 -17.92 -7.64
C ARG A 48 -10.39 -17.22 -6.38
N PRO A 49 -9.84 -17.52 -5.20
CA PRO A 49 -10.02 -16.69 -4.02
C PRO A 49 -9.62 -15.24 -4.34
N SER A 50 -10.45 -14.28 -3.95
CA SER A 50 -10.10 -12.87 -4.03
C SER A 50 -8.94 -12.54 -3.07
N PRO A 51 -8.25 -11.41 -3.26
CA PRO A 51 -7.10 -11.04 -2.40
C PRO A 51 -7.43 -10.87 -0.92
N ASP A 52 -8.69 -10.54 -0.62
CA ASP A 52 -9.21 -10.44 0.75
C ASP A 52 -9.47 -11.83 1.38
N GLY A 53 -9.43 -12.90 0.58
CA GLY A 53 -9.67 -14.28 1.01
C GLY A 53 -11.12 -14.59 1.39
N GLU A 54 -12.01 -13.61 1.31
CA GLU A 54 -13.40 -13.77 1.76
C GLU A 54 -14.34 -14.24 0.64
N ASN A 55 -13.97 -14.00 -0.62
CA ASN A 55 -14.80 -14.30 -1.77
C ASN A 55 -14.00 -15.06 -2.83
N GLU A 56 -14.69 -15.52 -3.87
CA GLU A 56 -14.05 -16.03 -5.07
C GLU A 56 -14.53 -15.23 -6.28
N VAL A 57 -13.58 -14.86 -7.13
CA VAL A 57 -13.79 -14.04 -8.32
C VAL A 57 -13.31 -14.78 -9.55
N CYS A 58 -13.99 -14.54 -10.67
CA CYS A 58 -13.57 -15.03 -11.96
C CYS A 58 -12.45 -14.15 -12.50
N VAL A 59 -11.33 -14.76 -12.88
CA VAL A 59 -10.16 -14.07 -13.44
C VAL A 59 -9.77 -14.66 -14.78
N SER A 60 -9.23 -13.82 -15.67
CA SER A 60 -8.58 -14.28 -16.90
C SER A 60 -7.08 -14.47 -16.69
N THR A 61 -6.45 -15.40 -17.40
CA THR A 61 -4.98 -15.55 -17.39
C THR A 61 -4.36 -14.76 -18.55
N ALA A 62 -3.42 -13.86 -18.25
CA ALA A 62 -2.63 -13.14 -19.23
C ALA A 62 -1.31 -13.86 -19.53
N LEU A 63 -0.91 -13.81 -20.80
CA LEU A 63 0.41 -14.28 -21.25
C LEU A 63 1.52 -13.32 -20.78
N PRO A 64 2.80 -13.74 -20.81
CA PRO A 64 3.93 -12.85 -20.54
C PRO A 64 3.87 -11.57 -21.39
N ALA A 65 4.21 -10.44 -20.79
CA ALA A 65 4.03 -9.08 -21.32
C ALA A 65 2.57 -8.64 -21.57
N GLY A 66 1.59 -9.49 -21.28
CA GLY A 66 0.17 -9.14 -21.26
C GLY A 66 -0.16 -8.20 -20.11
N ARG A 67 -1.26 -7.45 -20.25
CA ARG A 67 -1.81 -6.63 -19.17
C ARG A 67 -2.34 -7.52 -18.06
N CYS A 68 -2.17 -7.11 -16.82
CA CYS A 68 -2.72 -7.77 -15.65
C CYS A 68 -3.27 -6.75 -14.66
N ASP A 69 -4.11 -7.23 -13.77
CA ASP A 69 -4.62 -6.48 -12.63
C ASP A 69 -3.74 -6.82 -11.43
N PRO A 70 -2.95 -5.89 -10.90
CA PRO A 70 -2.05 -6.21 -9.79
C PRO A 70 -2.78 -6.42 -8.46
N LEU A 71 -4.11 -6.28 -8.43
CA LEU A 71 -4.98 -6.76 -7.36
C LEU A 71 -5.54 -8.16 -7.61
N ASP A 72 -5.13 -8.85 -8.66
CA ASP A 72 -5.62 -10.19 -9.00
C ASP A 72 -7.17 -10.27 -9.07
N GLY A 73 -7.85 -9.13 -9.28
CA GLY A 73 -9.30 -9.03 -9.27
C GLY A 73 -9.91 -9.41 -10.61
N THR A 74 -9.25 -9.06 -11.72
CA THR A 74 -9.73 -9.37 -13.07
C THR A 74 -8.79 -10.24 -13.89
N THR A 75 -7.48 -10.06 -13.74
CA THR A 75 -6.50 -10.70 -14.61
C THR A 75 -5.26 -11.10 -13.83
N ILE A 76 -4.95 -12.39 -13.86
CA ILE A 76 -3.73 -12.96 -13.27
C ILE A 76 -2.72 -13.30 -14.36
N CYS A 77 -1.47 -13.41 -13.99
CA CYS A 77 -0.41 -13.80 -14.92
C CYS A 77 -0.30 -15.32 -15.06
N SER A 78 0.17 -15.78 -16.23
CA SER A 78 0.49 -17.19 -16.46
C SER A 78 1.58 -17.69 -15.49
N MET A 79 1.75 -19.01 -15.39
CA MET A 79 2.79 -19.63 -14.57
C MET A 79 4.15 -18.97 -14.78
N ASP A 80 4.89 -18.80 -13.69
CA ASP A 80 6.23 -18.19 -13.63
C ASP A 80 6.33 -16.69 -13.96
N THR A 81 5.20 -15.98 -13.99
CA THR A 81 5.17 -14.52 -14.11
C THR A 81 4.33 -13.88 -13.02
N ASP A 82 4.74 -12.68 -12.58
CA ASP A 82 4.01 -11.86 -11.63
C ASP A 82 3.44 -10.63 -12.32
N CYS A 83 2.33 -10.11 -11.77
CA CYS A 83 1.82 -8.83 -12.23
C CYS A 83 2.69 -7.69 -11.71
N ALA A 84 3.57 -7.16 -12.57
CA ALA A 84 4.41 -6.01 -12.28
C ALA A 84 3.64 -4.72 -12.62
N PRO A 85 3.33 -3.87 -11.64
CA PRO A 85 2.57 -2.64 -11.86
C PRO A 85 3.37 -1.68 -12.75
N ASN A 86 2.71 -1.16 -13.80
CA ASN A 86 3.32 -0.22 -14.74
C ASN A 86 2.94 1.24 -14.42
N THR A 87 1.92 1.43 -13.59
CA THR A 87 1.38 2.70 -13.12
C THR A 87 1.12 2.59 -11.62
N ALA A 88 0.85 3.73 -10.97
CA ALA A 88 0.70 3.75 -9.52
C ALA A 88 -0.37 2.77 -9.01
N LEU A 89 -1.46 2.53 -9.74
CA LEU A 89 -2.65 1.95 -9.10
C LEU A 89 -3.60 1.05 -9.92
N THR A 90 -3.53 0.98 -11.26
CA THR A 90 -4.63 0.34 -12.03
C THR A 90 -4.20 -0.64 -13.10
N ASP A 91 -2.95 -0.61 -13.54
CA ASP A 91 -2.48 -1.49 -14.61
C ASP A 91 -1.14 -2.13 -14.21
N GLY A 92 -0.98 -3.40 -14.59
CA GLY A 92 0.29 -4.10 -14.56
C GLY A 92 0.59 -4.80 -15.87
N VAL A 93 1.79 -5.33 -15.94
CA VAL A 93 2.27 -6.18 -17.03
C VAL A 93 2.81 -7.46 -16.42
N CYS A 94 2.44 -8.61 -16.99
CA CYS A 94 2.99 -9.89 -16.57
C CYS A 94 4.48 -9.95 -16.89
N ALA A 95 5.31 -9.98 -15.86
CA ALA A 95 6.76 -9.99 -15.97
C ALA A 95 7.33 -11.21 -15.23
N ALA A 96 8.39 -11.79 -15.80
CA ALA A 96 9.15 -12.82 -15.09
C ALA A 96 9.81 -12.23 -13.82
N PRO A 97 10.08 -13.06 -12.79
CA PRO A 97 10.83 -12.63 -11.63
C PRO A 97 12.15 -11.93 -12.03
N GLY A 98 12.41 -10.78 -11.41
CA GLY A 98 13.56 -9.95 -11.67
C GLY A 98 13.46 -9.01 -12.86
N ALA A 99 12.48 -9.18 -13.75
CA ALA A 99 12.47 -8.52 -15.05
C ALA A 99 11.88 -7.08 -15.06
N ALA A 100 11.10 -6.72 -14.04
CA ALA A 100 10.42 -5.42 -13.98
C ALA A 100 10.31 -4.91 -12.54
N ALA A 101 10.17 -3.58 -12.40
CA ALA A 101 9.85 -2.97 -11.12
C ALA A 101 8.48 -3.49 -10.61
N GLY A 102 8.44 -3.89 -9.34
CA GLY A 102 7.31 -4.54 -8.68
C GLY A 102 7.18 -6.05 -8.94
N ALA A 103 7.92 -6.65 -9.89
CA ALA A 103 8.00 -8.11 -10.01
C ALA A 103 8.72 -8.73 -8.80
N ALA A 104 8.47 -10.01 -8.49
CA ALA A 104 9.24 -10.69 -7.45
C ALA A 104 10.74 -10.73 -7.80
N CYS A 105 11.59 -10.71 -6.78
CA CYS A 105 13.02 -10.93 -6.98
C CYS A 105 13.33 -12.38 -7.34
N ARG A 106 14.34 -12.60 -8.19
CA ARG A 106 14.85 -13.95 -8.47
C ARG A 106 15.46 -14.58 -7.22
N GLY A 107 15.46 -15.91 -7.20
CA GLY A 107 16.15 -16.72 -6.18
C GLY A 107 17.68 -16.74 -6.34
N VAL A 108 18.22 -16.27 -7.47
CA VAL A 108 19.65 -16.24 -7.77
C VAL A 108 20.09 -14.85 -8.23
N ALA A 109 21.38 -14.53 -8.06
CA ALA A 109 21.95 -13.26 -8.48
C ALA A 109 22.20 -13.20 -10.01
N PRO A 110 22.02 -12.04 -10.67
CA PRO A 110 21.44 -10.81 -10.12
C PRO A 110 19.93 -10.98 -9.89
N ARG A 111 19.46 -10.55 -8.71
CA ARG A 111 18.07 -10.79 -8.27
C ARG A 111 17.05 -9.99 -9.08
N CYS A 112 17.49 -8.89 -9.66
CA CYS A 112 16.73 -8.03 -10.55
C CYS A 112 17.60 -7.63 -11.75
N ASP A 113 16.97 -7.24 -12.85
CA ASP A 113 17.67 -6.73 -14.02
C ASP A 113 18.35 -5.38 -13.77
N THR A 114 19.23 -4.99 -14.71
CA THR A 114 20.02 -3.76 -14.61
C THR A 114 19.14 -2.53 -14.35
N GLY A 115 19.53 -1.72 -13.36
CA GLY A 115 18.80 -0.51 -12.96
C GLY A 115 17.70 -0.76 -11.92
N LEU A 116 17.50 -2.01 -11.51
CA LEU A 116 16.60 -2.39 -10.42
C LEU A 116 17.39 -2.92 -9.22
N SER A 117 16.78 -2.87 -8.04
CA SER A 117 17.35 -3.43 -6.80
C SER A 117 16.29 -4.25 -6.08
N CYS A 118 16.66 -5.39 -5.50
CA CYS A 118 15.71 -6.17 -4.72
C CYS A 118 15.43 -5.45 -3.38
N SER A 119 14.17 -5.43 -2.95
CA SER A 119 13.72 -4.82 -1.69
C SER A 119 14.13 -5.57 -0.42
N LEU A 120 14.81 -6.70 -0.57
CA LEU A 120 15.30 -7.54 0.50
C LEU A 120 16.58 -8.20 0.00
N GLU A 121 17.58 -8.34 0.87
CA GLU A 121 18.85 -8.98 0.48
C GLU A 121 18.64 -10.47 0.13
N SER A 122 17.75 -11.16 0.86
CA SER A 122 17.41 -12.57 0.67
C SER A 122 15.89 -12.82 0.75
N GLY A 123 15.41 -13.99 0.33
CA GLY A 123 13.99 -14.37 0.46
C GLY A 123 13.03 -13.71 -0.53
N GLY A 124 11.74 -13.60 -0.20
CA GLY A 124 10.70 -13.05 -1.09
C GLY A 124 10.67 -11.53 -1.08
N GLY A 125 11.45 -10.89 -1.95
CA GLY A 125 11.43 -9.43 -2.17
C GLY A 125 10.78 -9.03 -3.51
N ARG A 126 10.68 -7.72 -3.77
CA ARG A 126 10.28 -7.16 -5.07
C ARG A 126 11.39 -6.31 -5.67
N CYS A 127 11.46 -6.27 -6.99
CA CYS A 127 12.39 -5.40 -7.68
C CYS A 127 11.92 -3.96 -7.65
N LEU A 128 12.80 -3.04 -7.27
CA LEU A 128 12.53 -1.63 -7.09
C LEU A 128 13.28 -0.83 -8.15
N ARG A 129 12.63 0.20 -8.71
CA ARG A 129 13.33 1.28 -9.41
C ARG A 129 13.60 2.42 -8.45
N THR A 130 14.78 3.02 -8.49
CA THR A 130 15.07 4.26 -7.75
C THR A 130 14.69 5.46 -8.61
N VAL A 131 13.91 6.38 -8.07
CA VAL A 131 13.53 7.63 -8.75
C VAL A 131 13.87 8.85 -7.90
N ALA A 132 14.08 9.98 -8.58
CA ALA A 132 14.37 11.26 -7.94
C ALA A 132 13.15 11.82 -7.19
N THR A 133 13.39 12.71 -6.24
CA THR A 133 12.35 13.54 -5.62
C THR A 133 11.58 14.30 -6.70
N GLY A 134 10.25 14.38 -6.56
CA GLY A 134 9.34 14.99 -7.53
C GLY A 134 8.88 14.04 -8.66
N ALA A 135 9.47 12.85 -8.80
CA ALA A 135 9.00 11.85 -9.75
C ALA A 135 7.79 11.07 -9.21
N ALA A 136 6.96 10.59 -10.12
CA ALA A 136 5.85 9.70 -9.77
C ALA A 136 6.35 8.41 -9.14
N CYS A 137 5.60 7.90 -8.17
CA CYS A 137 5.94 6.69 -7.43
C CYS A 137 4.68 5.84 -7.16
N ASP A 138 4.91 4.63 -6.67
CA ASP A 138 3.88 3.63 -6.45
C ASP A 138 3.67 3.40 -4.96
N LEU A 139 2.45 3.68 -4.50
CA LEU A 139 2.05 3.52 -3.09
C LEU A 139 1.77 2.08 -2.72
N ARG A 140 1.26 1.28 -3.66
CA ARG A 140 0.51 0.07 -3.35
C ARG A 140 1.34 -1.19 -3.49
N TYR A 141 2.19 -1.23 -4.51
CA TYR A 141 2.97 -2.42 -4.83
C TYR A 141 4.45 -2.24 -4.55
N TYR A 142 4.81 -1.06 -4.05
CA TYR A 142 6.16 -0.76 -3.61
C TYR A 142 7.17 -0.97 -4.74
N SER A 143 6.83 -0.66 -5.99
CA SER A 143 7.74 -0.83 -7.13
C SER A 143 8.82 0.26 -7.22
N THR A 144 8.71 1.31 -6.40
CA THR A 144 9.54 2.51 -6.49
C THR A 144 10.21 2.84 -5.15
N ARG A 145 11.52 3.11 -5.19
CA ARG A 145 12.32 3.69 -4.11
C ARG A 145 12.52 5.18 -4.39
N CYS A 146 12.15 6.02 -3.43
CA CYS A 146 12.35 7.48 -3.52
C CYS A 146 13.73 7.83 -2.97
N MET A 147 14.54 8.55 -3.75
CA MET A 147 15.84 9.04 -3.29
C MET A 147 15.65 10.04 -2.14
N GLY A 148 16.19 9.71 -0.95
CA GLY A 148 16.19 10.58 0.23
C GLY A 148 14.83 10.84 0.87
N GLY A 149 13.83 9.98 0.65
CA GLY A 149 12.51 10.20 1.23
C GLY A 149 11.51 9.09 0.97
N GLY A 150 10.27 9.46 0.66
CA GLY A 150 9.15 8.52 0.61
C GLY A 150 8.13 8.86 -0.48
N CYS A 151 7.32 7.87 -0.85
CA CYS A 151 6.26 8.02 -1.84
C CYS A 151 4.98 8.48 -1.16
N ALA A 152 4.64 9.77 -1.25
CA ALA A 152 3.45 10.31 -0.61
C ALA A 152 2.31 10.46 -1.62
N ALA A 153 1.09 10.12 -1.21
CA ALA A 153 -0.08 10.17 -2.06
C ALA A 153 -0.49 11.63 -2.30
N ASP A 154 -0.63 12.00 -3.57
CA ASP A 154 -1.19 13.30 -3.96
C ASP A 154 -2.70 13.22 -4.14
N SER A 155 -3.20 12.02 -4.47
CA SER A 155 -4.62 11.69 -4.59
C SER A 155 -4.84 10.21 -4.30
N ALA A 156 -6.09 9.75 -4.38
CA ALA A 156 -6.40 8.34 -4.31
C ALA A 156 -5.76 7.51 -5.44
N THR A 157 -5.34 8.14 -6.54
CA THR A 157 -4.81 7.47 -7.74
C THR A 157 -3.38 7.85 -8.13
N THR A 158 -2.76 8.81 -7.44
CA THR A 158 -1.44 9.35 -7.79
C THR A 158 -0.57 9.58 -6.58
N ALA A 159 0.75 9.44 -6.76
CA ALA A 159 1.73 9.71 -5.73
C ALA A 159 3.06 10.19 -6.31
N THR A 160 3.78 10.96 -5.50
CA THR A 160 5.04 11.57 -5.89
C THR A 160 6.08 11.35 -4.79
N CYS A 161 7.33 11.12 -5.19
CA CYS A 161 8.45 11.03 -4.28
C CYS A 161 8.72 12.39 -3.63
N ARG A 162 8.73 12.44 -2.31
CA ARG A 162 9.02 13.65 -1.52
C ARG A 162 10.25 13.42 -0.67
N ALA A 163 11.10 14.44 -0.56
CA ALA A 163 12.23 14.42 0.35
C ALA A 163 11.73 14.32 1.79
N ALA A 164 12.44 13.56 2.62
CA ALA A 164 12.15 13.53 4.04
C ALA A 164 12.60 14.82 4.71
N THR A 165 11.76 15.35 5.60
CA THR A 165 12.16 16.39 6.55
C THR A 165 12.51 15.72 7.86
N ALA A 166 13.64 16.10 8.48
CA ALA A 166 13.98 15.59 9.80
C ALA A 166 12.93 16.04 10.82
N GLU A 167 12.65 15.17 11.79
CA GLU A 167 11.84 15.55 12.94
C GLU A 167 12.52 16.59 13.85
N THR A 168 11.80 17.04 14.87
CA THR A 168 12.31 18.05 15.81
C THR A 168 11.87 17.71 17.23
N GLU A 169 12.85 17.44 18.09
CA GLU A 169 12.63 17.14 19.50
C GLU A 169 12.48 18.40 20.39
N PRO A 170 11.74 18.31 21.52
CA PRO A 170 11.00 17.13 21.99
C PRO A 170 9.63 16.99 21.33
N ASN A 171 9.27 15.77 20.92
CA ASN A 171 7.98 15.49 20.31
C ASN A 171 7.26 14.24 20.89
N ASP A 172 7.66 13.81 22.09
CA ASP A 172 7.27 12.55 22.76
C ASP A 172 5.78 12.34 23.10
N SER A 173 4.88 13.26 22.71
CA SER A 173 3.47 13.17 23.03
C SER A 173 2.57 13.74 21.94
N PRO A 174 1.31 13.27 21.83
CA PRO A 174 0.36 13.79 20.83
C PRO A 174 0.18 15.31 20.86
N ALA A 175 0.28 15.92 22.06
CA ALA A 175 0.16 17.36 22.24
C ALA A 175 1.44 18.13 21.86
N ALA A 176 2.61 17.50 22.02
CA ALA A 176 3.91 18.07 21.69
C ALA A 176 4.30 17.88 20.21
N GLY A 177 3.53 17.10 19.45
CA GLY A 177 3.93 16.69 18.10
C GLY A 177 4.14 17.85 17.13
N THR A 178 5.18 17.72 16.30
CA THR A 178 5.55 18.73 15.30
C THR A 178 4.45 18.89 14.26
N SER A 179 4.00 20.13 14.00
CA SER A 179 2.97 20.39 13.00
C SER A 179 3.51 20.27 11.59
N LEU A 180 2.94 19.37 10.79
CA LEU A 180 3.29 19.17 9.39
C LEU A 180 2.42 20.05 8.49
N ALA A 181 3.07 20.76 7.57
CA ALA A 181 2.39 21.58 6.58
C ALA A 181 2.15 20.78 5.28
N GLY A 182 0.92 20.87 4.76
CA GLY A 182 0.53 20.25 3.49
C GLY A 182 -0.22 18.93 3.65
N ALA A 183 -0.76 18.44 2.53
CA ALA A 183 -1.57 17.22 2.49
C ALA A 183 -0.72 15.95 2.31
N ALA A 184 0.58 16.06 2.02
CA ALA A 184 1.44 14.93 1.73
C ALA A 184 2.88 15.24 2.16
N VAL A 185 3.35 14.54 3.19
CA VAL A 185 4.60 14.85 3.89
C VAL A 185 5.37 13.56 4.18
N VAL A 186 6.70 13.65 4.17
CA VAL A 186 7.60 12.58 4.59
C VAL A 186 8.48 13.11 5.71
N LEU A 187 8.45 12.43 6.85
CA LEU A 187 9.29 12.71 8.01
C LEU A 187 10.39 11.64 8.09
N ALA A 188 11.58 12.03 8.54
CA ALA A 188 12.64 11.14 8.95
C ALA A 188 12.89 11.30 10.45
N GLY A 189 12.96 10.18 11.15
CA GLY A 189 13.21 10.16 12.59
C GLY A 189 13.95 8.94 13.08
N SER A 190 14.15 8.84 14.39
CA SER A 190 14.81 7.70 15.04
C SER A 190 14.38 7.52 16.49
N LEU A 191 13.97 6.31 16.87
CA LEU A 191 13.55 5.98 18.23
C LEU A 191 14.65 5.21 18.96
N SER A 192 15.36 5.86 19.89
CA SER A 192 16.48 5.24 20.61
C SER A 192 16.66 5.72 22.05
N GLY A 193 17.36 4.94 22.87
CA GLY A 193 17.62 5.31 24.27
C GLY A 193 16.33 5.47 25.09
N ALA A 194 16.08 6.69 25.59
CA ALA A 194 14.87 7.05 26.35
C ALA A 194 13.70 7.50 25.46
N ASP A 195 13.99 7.84 24.21
CA ASP A 195 12.96 8.17 23.23
C ASP A 195 12.34 6.87 22.71
N VAL A 196 11.03 6.75 22.94
CA VAL A 196 10.21 5.58 22.61
C VAL A 196 9.01 5.94 21.74
N ARG A 197 8.85 7.23 21.41
CA ARG A 197 7.70 7.72 20.68
C ARG A 197 8.00 9.07 20.08
N ASP A 198 7.74 9.18 18.78
CA ASP A 198 7.74 10.46 18.09
C ASP A 198 6.36 10.82 17.58
N CYS A 199 5.90 12.04 17.83
CA CYS A 199 4.59 12.50 17.37
C CYS A 199 4.68 13.67 16.38
N VAL A 200 3.79 13.65 15.39
CA VAL A 200 3.53 14.75 14.47
C VAL A 200 2.05 15.09 14.44
N ARG A 201 1.73 16.30 14.00
CA ARG A 201 0.35 16.80 13.92
C ARG A 201 0.02 17.20 12.49
N VAL A 202 -1.12 16.75 11.99
CA VAL A 202 -1.62 17.04 10.64
C VAL A 202 -3.02 17.62 10.70
N THR A 203 -3.29 18.64 9.89
CA THR A 203 -4.64 19.20 9.77
C THR A 203 -5.41 18.47 8.67
N ILE A 204 -6.54 17.88 9.04
CA ILE A 204 -7.39 17.09 8.15
C ILE A 204 -8.67 17.89 7.86
N PRO A 205 -9.02 18.15 6.59
CA PRO A 205 -10.31 18.74 6.23
C PRO A 205 -11.49 17.79 6.51
N ALA A 206 -12.70 18.33 6.68
CA ALA A 206 -13.90 17.51 6.86
C ALA A 206 -14.12 16.58 5.66
N GLY A 207 -14.43 15.31 5.94
CA GLY A 207 -14.66 14.27 4.95
C GLY A 207 -13.40 13.69 4.31
N ALA A 208 -12.21 14.22 4.64
CA ALA A 208 -10.96 13.70 4.12
C ALA A 208 -10.56 12.38 4.80
N SER A 209 -9.66 11.66 4.17
CA SER A 209 -9.17 10.37 4.61
C SER A 209 -7.66 10.42 4.86
N LEU A 210 -7.19 9.67 5.84
CA LEU A 210 -5.78 9.61 6.22
C LEU A 210 -5.14 8.32 5.71
N VAL A 211 -4.01 8.44 5.02
CA VAL A 211 -3.10 7.33 4.71
C VAL A 211 -1.77 7.63 5.38
N ALA A 212 -1.25 6.69 6.15
CA ALA A 212 0.03 6.82 6.82
C ALA A 212 0.81 5.51 6.80
N GLU A 213 2.11 5.60 6.57
CA GLU A 213 3.00 4.44 6.46
C GLU A 213 4.30 4.70 7.21
N THR A 214 4.77 3.69 7.94
CA THR A 214 6.13 3.66 8.49
C THR A 214 7.00 2.73 7.65
N PHE A 215 8.30 3.01 7.60
CA PHE A 215 9.32 2.04 7.17
C PHE A 215 10.71 2.38 7.72
N THR A 216 11.58 1.37 7.82
CA THR A 216 12.94 1.51 8.33
C THR A 216 13.94 1.66 7.18
N GLY A 217 14.82 2.67 7.27
CA GLY A 217 15.78 2.97 6.21
C GLY A 217 15.15 3.61 4.96
N ASP A 218 15.75 3.36 3.80
CA ASP A 218 15.26 3.88 2.50
C ASP A 218 14.38 2.86 1.75
N GLU A 219 14.21 1.67 2.33
CA GLU A 219 13.41 0.59 1.74
C GLU A 219 12.03 0.59 2.40
N ARG A 220 10.96 0.43 1.60
CA ARG A 220 9.58 0.39 2.12
C ARG A 220 9.21 -0.91 2.86
N VAL A 221 10.22 -1.68 3.25
CA VAL A 221 10.11 -2.99 3.89
C VAL A 221 10.89 -2.92 5.20
N CYS A 222 10.29 -3.41 6.28
CA CYS A 222 10.90 -3.41 7.59
C CYS A 222 11.46 -4.80 7.85
N GLU A 223 12.78 -4.91 7.75
CA GLU A 223 13.48 -6.10 8.18
C GLU A 223 13.54 -6.15 9.71
N ARG A 224 13.60 -7.36 10.29
CA ARG A 224 13.71 -7.54 11.75
C ARG A 224 14.89 -6.81 12.39
N SER A 225 15.94 -6.54 11.63
CA SER A 225 17.14 -5.81 12.06
C SER A 225 16.91 -4.30 12.21
N GLY A 226 15.92 -3.73 11.52
CA GLY A 226 15.61 -2.30 11.52
C GLY A 226 14.82 -1.81 12.74
N GLY A 227 14.37 -2.74 13.59
CA GLY A 227 13.42 -2.49 14.67
C GLY A 227 11.98 -2.70 14.21
N ASP A 228 11.05 -2.39 15.10
CA ASP A 228 9.61 -2.66 14.96
C ASP A 228 8.83 -1.37 15.24
N PRO A 229 8.72 -0.46 14.24
CA PRO A 229 7.96 0.77 14.39
C PRO A 229 6.46 0.48 14.37
N SER A 230 5.74 0.95 15.39
CA SER A 230 4.26 0.98 15.44
C SER A 230 3.73 2.36 15.09
N LEU A 231 2.46 2.46 14.68
CA LEU A 231 1.80 3.73 14.40
C LEU A 231 0.46 3.83 15.13
N SER A 232 0.31 4.89 15.93
CA SER A 232 -0.97 5.30 16.53
C SER A 232 -1.47 6.60 15.92
N VAL A 233 -2.79 6.75 15.79
CA VAL A 233 -3.43 8.01 15.39
C VAL A 233 -4.43 8.45 16.45
N TYR A 234 -4.35 9.74 16.81
CA TYR A 234 -5.19 10.39 17.80
C TYR A 234 -6.07 11.46 17.13
N ALA A 235 -7.35 11.43 17.46
CA ALA A 235 -8.32 12.45 17.06
C ALA A 235 -8.02 13.81 17.71
N PRO A 236 -8.62 14.91 17.22
CA PRO A 236 -8.47 16.25 17.82
C PRO A 236 -8.87 16.32 19.30
N SER A 237 -9.71 15.39 19.77
CA SER A 237 -10.07 15.26 21.19
C SER A 237 -8.97 14.65 22.07
N GLY A 238 -7.90 14.12 21.47
CA GLY A 238 -6.83 13.37 22.15
C GLY A 238 -7.11 11.86 22.27
N ALA A 239 -8.27 11.37 21.83
CA ALA A 239 -8.57 9.94 21.84
C ALA A 239 -7.82 9.18 20.72
N GLU A 240 -7.21 8.04 21.02
CA GLU A 240 -6.64 7.13 20.01
C GLU A 240 -7.79 6.51 19.21
N ILE A 241 -7.75 6.63 17.87
CA ILE A 241 -8.79 6.11 16.97
C ILE A 241 -8.34 4.88 16.20
N VAL A 242 -7.03 4.69 16.05
CA VAL A 242 -6.45 3.50 15.43
C VAL A 242 -5.00 3.36 15.89
N ARG A 243 -4.57 2.10 15.99
CA ARG A 243 -3.20 1.68 16.20
C ARG A 243 -2.94 0.47 15.30
N GLU A 244 -1.79 0.47 14.65
CA GLU A 244 -1.32 -0.64 13.85
C GLU A 244 0.17 -0.86 14.17
N ASP A 245 0.61 -2.11 14.09
CA ASP A 245 1.99 -2.51 14.37
C ASP A 245 2.59 -3.08 13.08
N ASP A 246 1.93 -4.12 12.55
CA ASP A 246 2.39 -4.91 11.43
C ASP A 246 1.44 -4.83 10.23
N SER A 247 1.98 -4.60 9.05
CA SER A 247 1.20 -4.70 7.81
C SER A 247 1.42 -6.04 7.14
N PRO A 248 0.33 -6.70 6.68
CA PRO A 248 0.45 -7.84 5.78
C PRO A 248 1.37 -7.49 4.60
N ARG A 249 2.31 -8.39 4.30
CA ARG A 249 3.25 -8.31 3.15
C ARG A 249 4.35 -7.23 3.23
N ARG A 250 4.46 -6.45 4.30
CA ARG A 250 5.56 -5.46 4.48
C ARG A 250 6.51 -5.78 5.65
N GLY A 251 6.30 -6.91 6.32
CA GLY A 251 7.04 -7.25 7.53
C GLY A 251 6.60 -6.36 8.69
N LEU A 252 7.57 -5.88 9.47
CA LEU A 252 7.38 -5.06 10.67
C LEU A 252 7.03 -3.58 10.38
N CYS A 253 6.52 -3.31 9.18
CA CYS A 253 6.18 -1.95 8.77
C CYS A 253 4.69 -1.73 8.96
N THR A 254 4.32 -0.53 9.35
CA THR A 254 2.93 -0.14 9.55
C THR A 254 2.34 0.54 8.30
N THR A 255 1.06 0.27 8.03
CA THR A 255 0.28 0.84 6.94
C THR A 255 -1.13 1.06 7.46
N LEU A 256 -1.47 2.32 7.61
CA LEU A 256 -2.79 2.77 7.96
C LEU A 256 -3.40 3.43 6.74
N ALA A 257 -4.50 2.86 6.25
CA ALA A 257 -5.21 3.41 5.12
C ALA A 257 -6.71 3.14 5.24
N PRO A 258 -7.59 3.95 4.61
CA PRO A 258 -9.05 3.84 4.76
C PRO A 258 -9.63 2.47 4.38
N TRP A 259 -8.96 1.74 3.49
CA TRP A 259 -9.41 0.44 3.00
C TRP A 259 -9.03 -0.72 3.92
N THR A 260 -8.03 -0.55 4.80
CA THR A 260 -7.71 -1.52 5.88
C THR A 260 -8.23 -1.06 7.23
N HIS A 261 -8.36 0.26 7.42
CA HIS A 261 -8.74 0.93 8.65
C HIS A 261 -9.84 1.95 8.37
N PRO A 262 -11.13 1.53 8.39
CA PRO A 262 -12.26 2.42 8.11
C PRO A 262 -12.32 3.67 9.00
N GLN A 263 -11.76 3.60 10.21
CA GLN A 263 -11.64 4.71 11.15
C GLN A 263 -10.81 5.88 10.60
N ALA A 264 -9.98 5.64 9.59
CA ALA A 264 -9.18 6.65 8.91
C ALA A 264 -9.91 7.30 7.71
N SER A 265 -11.15 6.92 7.44
CA SER A 265 -11.96 7.42 6.33
C SER A 265 -12.95 8.48 6.78
N GLY A 266 -13.18 9.51 5.95
CA GLY A 266 -14.28 10.46 6.18
C GLY A 266 -14.18 11.22 7.50
N LEU A 267 -12.97 11.58 7.89
CA LEU A 267 -12.64 12.19 9.17
C LEU A 267 -13.29 13.57 9.34
N THR A 268 -13.58 13.93 10.59
CA THR A 268 -14.03 15.29 10.89
C THR A 268 -12.89 16.28 10.69
N ALA A 269 -13.23 17.55 10.44
CA ALA A 269 -12.21 18.58 10.35
C ALA A 269 -11.48 18.73 11.70
N GLY A 270 -10.15 18.79 11.68
CA GLY A 270 -9.36 19.06 12.88
C GLY A 270 -7.89 18.70 12.76
N THR A 271 -7.16 18.86 13.86
CA THR A 271 -5.74 18.48 13.94
C THR A 271 -5.61 17.13 14.61
N TYR A 272 -5.16 16.15 13.84
CA TYR A 272 -4.89 14.79 14.31
C TYR A 272 -3.41 14.67 14.65
N ALA A 273 -3.09 13.84 15.65
CA ALA A 273 -1.71 13.47 15.94
C ALA A 273 -1.42 12.06 15.43
N LEU A 274 -0.29 11.87 14.78
CA LEU A 274 0.22 10.56 14.39
C LEU A 274 1.49 10.34 15.22
N CYS A 275 1.58 9.22 15.90
CA CYS A 275 2.74 8.90 16.72
C CYS A 275 3.37 7.59 16.27
N VAL A 276 4.64 7.65 15.88
CA VAL A 276 5.47 6.46 15.64
C VAL A 276 5.99 6.02 17.00
N GLY A 277 5.78 4.76 17.36
CA GLY A 277 6.28 4.17 18.60
C GLY A 277 7.23 3.03 18.32
N ARG A 278 7.95 2.59 19.35
CA ARG A 278 8.71 1.34 19.31
C ARG A 278 8.38 0.45 20.51
N GLY A 279 8.57 -0.85 20.32
CA GLY A 279 8.65 -1.81 21.41
C GLY A 279 9.99 -1.69 22.18
N GLU A 280 10.54 -2.82 22.61
CA GLU A 280 11.81 -2.84 23.35
C GLU A 280 13.03 -2.56 22.47
N SER A 281 12.94 -2.86 21.17
CA SER A 281 14.05 -2.69 20.23
C SER A 281 14.13 -1.26 19.72
N ALA A 282 15.33 -0.70 19.64
CA ALA A 282 15.56 0.61 19.01
C ALA A 282 15.18 0.58 17.53
N VAL A 283 14.67 1.70 17.04
CA VAL A 283 14.42 1.95 15.61
C VAL A 283 15.39 3.06 15.18
N PRO A 284 16.63 2.72 14.81
CA PRO A 284 17.72 3.70 14.61
C PRO A 284 17.44 4.68 13.47
N SER A 285 16.53 4.33 12.56
CA SER A 285 16.00 5.25 11.57
C SER A 285 14.65 4.77 11.07
N TYR A 286 13.69 5.67 10.97
CA TYR A 286 12.44 5.42 10.27
C TYR A 286 12.09 6.55 9.30
N ARG A 287 11.11 6.27 8.46
CA ARG A 287 10.36 7.25 7.68
C ARG A 287 8.89 7.13 8.03
N LEU A 288 8.24 8.26 8.26
CA LEU A 288 6.79 8.36 8.34
C LEU A 288 6.30 9.11 7.11
N VAL A 289 5.49 8.44 6.29
CA VAL A 289 4.81 9.07 5.17
C VAL A 289 3.37 9.33 5.57
N VAL A 290 2.91 10.56 5.43
CA VAL A 290 1.53 10.96 5.77
C VAL A 290 0.89 11.59 4.56
N SER A 291 -0.30 11.14 4.19
CA SER A 291 -1.09 11.68 3.09
C SER A 291 -2.55 11.87 3.49
N VAL A 292 -3.12 13.03 3.14
CA VAL A 292 -4.51 13.41 3.40
C VAL A 292 -5.24 13.47 2.06
N LEU A 293 -6.12 12.50 1.83
CA LEU A 293 -6.88 12.32 0.60
C LEU A 293 -8.27 12.95 0.74
N ARG A 294 -8.77 13.60 -0.31
CA ARG A 294 -10.15 14.12 -0.36
C ARG A 294 -11.02 13.28 -1.26
#